data_AF-A0A1K2FVJ3-F1
#
_entry.id   AF-A0A1K2FVJ3-F1
#
_cell.length_a   1.000
_cell.length_b   1.000
_cell.length_c   1.000
_cell.angle_alpha   90.00
_cell.angle_beta   90.00
_cell.angle_gamma   90.00
#
_symmetry.space_group_name_H-M   'P 1'
#
loop_
_entity.id
_entity.type
_entity.pdbx_description
1 polymer ?
#
loop_
_entity_poly.entity_id
_entity_poly.type
_entity_poly.pdbx_seq_one_letter_code
_entity_poly.pdbx_strand_id
1 'polypeptide(L)'
;MALMVAAVQAFPFQMPTEKTLMTSDDALDQFRHIARERAFGRHVGSDRLIQAGLDALMVGVESPSLAMLAGLLRSEEPEAPELFDQVLEELGLLFHPPADHRAAKWAMAYWIAGQIADGSLDPAVGTHLIWTDIAYDLGYPEELEPLVHCAHNLDGWEESWGVSVEELNGEAVKAAKQFLSKRPAAEAGD
;
A
#
# COMPACT_ATOMS: atom_id res chain seq x y z
N MET A 1 -25.30 58.44 -23.99
CA MET A 1 -24.22 57.82 -23.19
C MET A 1 -24.88 56.88 -22.19
N ALA A 2 -24.59 55.61 -22.02
CA ALA A 2 -23.69 54.65 -22.67
C ALA A 2 -24.22 53.23 -22.38
N LEU A 3 -23.87 52.27 -23.25
CA LEU A 3 -24.16 50.82 -23.15
C LEU A 3 -23.54 50.16 -21.90
N MET A 4 -24.15 49.07 -21.42
CA MET A 4 -23.50 47.94 -20.72
C MET A 4 -24.41 46.72 -20.96
N VAL A 5 -24.21 45.92 -22.03
CA VAL A 5 -23.28 44.78 -22.17
C VAL A 5 -23.35 43.77 -21.03
N ALA A 6 -23.83 42.57 -21.39
CA ALA A 6 -23.99 41.39 -20.57
C ALA A 6 -22.64 40.81 -20.06
N ALA A 7 -22.67 40.20 -18.88
CA ALA A 7 -21.69 39.21 -18.46
C ALA A 7 -22.44 37.95 -18.02
N VAL A 8 -22.54 36.99 -18.95
CA VAL A 8 -22.82 35.59 -18.62
C VAL A 8 -21.64 35.11 -17.80
N GLN A 9 -21.87 34.72 -16.55
CA GLN A 9 -20.85 34.09 -15.73
C GLN A 9 -20.53 32.72 -16.32
N ALA A 10 -19.35 32.59 -16.89
CA ALA A 10 -18.76 31.31 -17.21
C ALA A 10 -18.39 30.63 -15.89
N PHE A 11 -19.16 29.61 -15.51
CA PHE A 11 -18.71 28.65 -14.52
C PHE A 11 -17.45 27.95 -15.06
N PRO A 12 -16.35 27.86 -14.30
CA PRO A 12 -15.24 27.03 -14.71
C PRO A 12 -15.72 25.57 -14.72
N PHE A 13 -15.79 24.98 -15.91
CA PHE A 13 -15.95 23.55 -16.08
C PHE A 13 -14.71 22.89 -15.49
N GLN A 14 -14.86 22.34 -14.29
CA GLN A 14 -13.82 21.54 -13.65
C GLN A 14 -13.55 20.36 -14.57
N MET A 15 -12.40 20.37 -15.25
CA MET A 15 -11.93 19.21 -16.00
C MET A 15 -11.83 18.04 -15.01
N PRO A 16 -12.42 16.86 -15.31
CA PRO A 16 -12.19 15.68 -14.49
C PRO A 16 -10.68 15.47 -14.40
N THR A 17 -10.19 15.32 -13.18
CA THR A 17 -8.80 14.99 -12.87
C THR A 17 -8.35 13.88 -13.81
N GLU A 18 -7.27 14.17 -14.52
CA GLU A 18 -6.51 13.26 -15.35
C GLU A 18 -6.48 11.90 -14.66
N LYS A 19 -7.20 10.92 -15.24
CA LYS A 19 -7.12 9.53 -14.80
C LYS A 19 -5.67 9.15 -15.03
N THR A 20 -4.86 9.15 -13.97
CA THR A 20 -3.44 8.81 -14.02
C THR A 20 -3.30 7.61 -14.92
N LEU A 21 -2.70 7.80 -16.09
CA LEU A 21 -2.50 6.72 -17.05
C LEU A 21 -1.49 5.80 -16.39
N MET A 22 -2.00 4.67 -15.88
CA MET A 22 -1.18 3.63 -15.30
C MET A 22 -0.09 3.23 -16.29
N THR A 23 1.14 3.17 -15.81
CA THR A 23 2.30 2.74 -16.60
C THR A 23 2.59 1.27 -16.34
N SER A 24 3.45 0.67 -17.17
CA SER A 24 3.93 -0.70 -16.92
C SER A 24 4.68 -0.80 -15.58
N ASP A 25 5.44 0.23 -15.20
CA ASP A 25 6.15 0.26 -13.91
C ASP A 25 5.16 0.29 -12.74
N ASP A 26 4.09 1.09 -12.83
CA ASP A 26 3.03 1.12 -11.81
C ASP A 26 2.35 -0.25 -11.66
N ALA A 27 2.15 -0.97 -12.77
CA ALA A 27 1.59 -2.32 -12.76
C ALA A 27 2.52 -3.32 -12.06
N LEU A 28 3.81 -3.27 -12.35
CA LEU A 28 4.80 -4.13 -11.69
C LEU A 28 4.91 -3.81 -10.19
N ASP A 29 4.82 -2.55 -9.81
CA ASP A 29 4.81 -2.14 -8.41
C ASP A 29 3.54 -2.60 -7.69
N GLN A 30 2.39 -2.60 -8.36
CA GLN A 30 1.17 -3.20 -7.83
C GLN A 30 1.31 -4.71 -7.62
N PHE A 31 1.94 -5.45 -8.55
CA PHE A 31 2.24 -6.87 -8.38
C PHE A 31 3.18 -7.11 -7.19
N ARG A 32 4.26 -6.35 -7.07
CA ARG A 32 5.21 -6.43 -5.93
C ARG A 32 4.52 -6.17 -4.60
N HIS A 33 3.61 -5.20 -4.57
CA HIS A 33 2.85 -4.86 -3.38
C HIS A 33 1.95 -6.02 -2.95
N ILE A 34 1.15 -6.57 -3.87
CA ILE A 34 0.26 -7.70 -3.59
C ILE A 34 1.08 -8.96 -3.20
N ALA A 35 2.22 -9.20 -3.86
CA ALA A 35 3.12 -10.30 -3.51
C ALA A 35 3.58 -10.19 -2.04
N ARG A 36 3.98 -8.99 -1.60
CA ARG A 36 4.38 -8.75 -0.22
C ARG A 36 3.23 -8.90 0.77
N GLU A 37 2.04 -8.40 0.46
CA GLU A 37 0.85 -8.62 1.28
C GLU A 37 0.60 -10.11 1.54
N ARG A 38 0.59 -10.91 0.48
CA ARG A 38 0.37 -12.36 0.56
C ARG A 38 1.50 -13.07 1.29
N ALA A 39 2.75 -12.69 1.04
CA ALA A 39 3.92 -13.26 1.69
C ALA A 39 3.94 -13.04 3.20
N PHE A 40 3.42 -11.90 3.68
CA PHE A 40 3.23 -11.64 5.11
C PHE A 40 1.94 -12.24 5.68
N GLY A 41 1.27 -13.13 4.92
CA GLY A 41 0.08 -13.85 5.36
C GLY A 41 -1.22 -13.03 5.30
N ARG A 42 -1.22 -11.87 4.65
CA ARG A 42 -2.46 -11.10 4.45
C ARG A 42 -3.28 -11.73 3.33
N HIS A 43 -4.58 -11.83 3.56
CA HIS A 43 -5.50 -12.32 2.55
C HIS A 43 -5.75 -11.22 1.51
N VAL A 44 -5.53 -11.54 0.23
CA VAL A 44 -5.88 -10.69 -0.91
C VAL A 44 -6.95 -11.42 -1.70
N GLY A 45 -8.09 -10.76 -1.93
CA GLY A 45 -9.21 -11.34 -2.67
C GLY A 45 -8.85 -11.59 -4.14
N SER A 46 -9.41 -12.67 -4.70
CA SER A 46 -9.19 -13.06 -6.10
C SER A 46 -9.55 -11.93 -7.08
N ASP A 47 -10.56 -11.12 -6.76
CA ASP A 47 -10.98 -9.95 -7.53
C ASP A 47 -9.84 -8.94 -7.71
N ARG A 48 -9.07 -8.67 -6.65
CA ARG A 48 -7.91 -7.75 -6.71
C ARG A 48 -6.75 -8.34 -7.50
N LEU A 49 -6.55 -9.66 -7.44
CA LEU A 49 -5.53 -10.36 -8.25
C LEU A 49 -5.87 -10.28 -9.74
N ILE A 50 -7.13 -10.56 -10.10
CA ILE A 50 -7.63 -10.50 -11.48
C ILE A 50 -7.55 -9.06 -12.01
N GLN A 51 -7.96 -8.08 -11.21
CA GLN A 51 -7.88 -6.66 -11.60
C GLN A 51 -6.44 -6.22 -11.85
N ALA A 52 -5.49 -6.60 -10.99
CA ALA A 52 -4.06 -6.33 -11.22
C ALA A 52 -3.55 -6.96 -12.52
N GLY A 53 -4.04 -8.18 -12.84
CA GLY A 53 -3.73 -8.84 -14.12
C GLY A 53 -4.26 -8.07 -15.33
N LEU A 54 -5.52 -7.63 -15.28
CA LEU A 54 -6.14 -6.82 -16.33
C LEU A 54 -5.41 -5.49 -16.55
N ASP A 55 -5.08 -4.81 -15.44
CA ASP A 55 -4.39 -3.53 -15.48
C ASP A 55 -3.00 -3.66 -16.14
N ALA A 56 -2.25 -4.70 -15.80
CA ALA A 56 -0.95 -4.98 -16.40
C ALA A 56 -1.01 -5.33 -17.89
N LEU A 57 -2.03 -6.07 -18.33
CA LEU A 57 -2.25 -6.33 -19.77
C LEU A 57 -2.58 -5.05 -20.54
N MET A 58 -3.39 -4.16 -19.97
CA MET A 58 -3.75 -2.89 -20.62
C MET A 58 -2.54 -1.99 -20.88
N VAL A 59 -1.49 -2.12 -20.07
CA VAL A 59 -0.24 -1.36 -20.19
C VAL A 59 0.89 -2.16 -20.85
N GLY A 60 0.58 -3.33 -21.43
CA GLY A 60 1.50 -4.12 -22.25
C GLY A 60 2.54 -4.94 -21.50
N VAL A 61 2.29 -5.31 -20.23
CA VAL A 61 3.09 -6.33 -19.55
C VAL A 61 2.77 -7.69 -20.17
N GLU A 62 3.81 -8.45 -20.51
CA GLU A 62 3.67 -9.74 -21.17
C GLU A 62 4.12 -10.86 -20.23
N SER A 63 3.21 -11.79 -19.93
CA SER A 63 3.50 -13.07 -19.25
C SER A 63 2.48 -14.12 -19.71
N PRO A 64 2.89 -15.37 -19.95
CA PRO A 64 1.98 -16.45 -20.32
C PRO A 64 0.80 -16.61 -19.34
N SER A 65 1.06 -16.65 -18.03
CA SER A 65 0.01 -16.83 -17.02
C SER A 65 -0.79 -15.55 -16.76
N LEU A 66 -0.30 -14.37 -17.15
CA LEU A 66 -0.98 -13.10 -16.97
C LEU A 66 -2.29 -13.01 -17.76
N ALA A 67 -2.26 -13.47 -19.02
CA ALA A 67 -3.45 -13.54 -19.86
C ALA A 67 -4.52 -14.48 -19.26
N MET A 68 -4.09 -15.57 -18.63
CA MET A 68 -4.99 -16.51 -17.96
C MET A 68 -5.60 -15.90 -16.70
N LEU A 69 -4.78 -15.28 -15.86
CA LEU A 69 -5.23 -14.60 -14.63
C LEU A 69 -6.27 -13.51 -14.94
N ALA A 70 -6.01 -12.67 -15.93
CA ALA A 70 -6.91 -11.59 -16.32
C ALA A 70 -8.20 -12.09 -16.99
N GLY A 71 -8.16 -13.29 -17.56
CA GLY A 71 -9.28 -13.92 -18.26
C GLY A 71 -10.21 -14.76 -17.37
N LEU A 72 -9.89 -14.91 -16.07
CA LEU A 72 -10.67 -15.76 -15.16
C LEU A 72 -12.13 -15.33 -15.06
N LEU A 73 -13.03 -16.30 -15.21
CA LEU A 73 -14.46 -16.10 -14.96
C LEU A 73 -14.79 -16.26 -13.48
N ARG A 74 -16.00 -15.84 -13.10
CA ARG A 74 -16.56 -15.99 -11.73
C ARG A 74 -16.41 -17.40 -11.16
N SER A 75 -16.55 -18.43 -12.00
CA SER A 75 -16.43 -19.84 -11.59
C SER A 75 -14.99 -20.29 -11.33
N GLU A 76 -14.02 -19.56 -11.86
CA GLU A 76 -12.58 -19.87 -11.84
C GLU A 76 -11.82 -18.92 -10.90
N GLU A 77 -12.51 -17.99 -10.23
CA GLU A 77 -11.96 -17.10 -9.18
C GLU A 77 -11.10 -17.85 -8.13
N PRO A 78 -11.40 -19.11 -7.73
CA PRO A 78 -10.54 -19.87 -6.82
C PRO A 78 -9.13 -20.18 -7.35
N GLU A 79 -8.91 -20.13 -8.67
CA GLU A 79 -7.61 -20.40 -9.31
C GLU A 79 -6.69 -19.16 -9.33
N ALA A 80 -7.26 -17.96 -9.07
CA ALA A 80 -6.52 -16.70 -9.14
C ALA A 80 -5.25 -16.67 -8.27
N PRO A 81 -5.21 -17.20 -7.03
CA PRO A 81 -3.98 -17.20 -6.23
C PRO A 81 -2.84 -18.00 -6.86
N GLU A 82 -3.13 -19.17 -7.43
CA GLU A 82 -2.13 -20.04 -8.05
C GLU A 82 -1.59 -19.40 -9.35
N LEU A 83 -2.48 -18.88 -10.19
CA LEU A 83 -2.08 -18.16 -11.41
C LEU A 83 -1.29 -16.90 -11.10
N PHE A 84 -1.65 -16.17 -10.03
CA PHE A 84 -0.89 -15.02 -9.60
C PHE A 84 0.53 -15.39 -9.17
N ASP A 85 0.71 -16.51 -8.45
CA ASP A 85 2.04 -16.98 -8.05
C ASP A 85 2.90 -17.34 -9.26
N GLN A 86 2.30 -17.95 -10.29
CA GLN A 86 2.98 -18.20 -11.57
C GLN A 86 3.39 -16.89 -12.27
N VAL A 87 2.51 -15.89 -12.33
CA VAL A 87 2.83 -14.57 -12.91
C VAL A 87 4.01 -13.93 -12.16
N LEU A 88 4.02 -13.98 -10.82
CA LEU A 88 5.14 -13.46 -10.04
C LEU A 88 6.44 -14.21 -10.34
N GLU A 89 6.40 -15.54 -10.53
CA GLU A 89 7.56 -16.34 -10.89
C GLU A 89 8.11 -15.94 -12.27
N GLU A 90 7.23 -15.86 -13.27
CA GLU A 90 7.58 -15.50 -14.65
C GLU A 90 8.14 -14.09 -14.77
N LEU A 91 7.60 -13.14 -14.00
CA LEU A 91 8.05 -11.75 -13.98
C LEU A 91 9.26 -11.52 -13.05
N GLY A 92 9.71 -12.54 -12.31
CA GLY A 92 10.81 -12.42 -11.34
C GLY A 92 10.49 -11.53 -10.15
N LEU A 93 9.22 -11.48 -9.75
CA LEU A 93 8.69 -10.62 -8.68
C LEU A 93 8.35 -11.38 -7.39
N LEU A 94 8.63 -12.68 -7.32
CA LEU A 94 8.43 -13.47 -6.11
C LEU A 94 9.18 -12.86 -4.93
N PHE A 95 8.43 -12.53 -3.89
CA PHE A 95 8.98 -12.05 -2.64
C PHE A 95 8.88 -13.14 -1.57
N HIS A 96 10.03 -13.52 -1.02
CA HIS A 96 10.11 -14.45 0.09
C HIS A 96 10.52 -13.66 1.34
N PRO A 97 9.71 -13.65 2.40
CA PRO A 97 10.12 -13.01 3.64
C PRO A 97 11.29 -13.78 4.25
N PRO A 98 12.13 -13.13 5.07
CA PRO A 98 13.19 -13.82 5.81
C PRO A 98 12.68 -15.06 6.54
N ALA A 99 13.46 -16.15 6.51
CA ALA A 99 13.08 -17.40 7.20
C ALA A 99 13.06 -17.26 8.73
N ASP A 100 13.87 -16.35 9.27
CA ASP A 100 13.84 -16.01 10.69
C ASP A 100 12.58 -15.18 11.01
N HIS A 101 11.76 -15.68 11.94
CA HIS A 101 10.48 -15.05 12.29
C HIS A 101 10.67 -13.60 12.74
N ARG A 102 11.68 -13.32 13.55
CA ARG A 102 11.95 -11.97 14.04
C ARG A 102 12.39 -11.04 12.91
N ALA A 103 13.27 -11.49 12.02
CA ALA A 103 13.67 -10.74 10.82
C ALA A 103 12.47 -10.49 9.89
N ALA A 104 11.58 -11.46 9.71
CA ALA A 104 10.34 -11.29 8.93
C ALA A 104 9.44 -10.19 9.51
N LYS A 105 9.29 -10.13 10.83
CA LYS A 105 8.53 -9.07 11.52
C LYS A 105 9.15 -7.69 11.32
N TRP A 106 10.48 -7.57 11.40
CA TRP A 106 11.16 -6.32 11.09
C TRP A 106 11.01 -5.91 9.62
N ALA A 107 11.14 -6.85 8.68
CA ALA A 107 10.92 -6.59 7.25
C ALA A 107 9.49 -6.10 6.98
N MET A 108 8.49 -6.72 7.64
CA MET A 108 7.10 -6.27 7.59
C MET A 108 6.94 -4.86 8.16
N ALA A 109 7.61 -4.54 9.28
CA ALA A 109 7.56 -3.21 9.91
C ALA A 109 8.07 -2.12 8.97
N TYR A 110 9.22 -2.36 8.33
CA TYR A 110 9.80 -1.43 7.36
C TYR A 110 8.90 -1.28 6.13
N TRP A 111 8.30 -2.36 5.65
CA TRP A 111 7.42 -2.31 4.50
C TRP A 111 6.11 -1.55 4.79
N ILE A 112 5.50 -1.74 5.96
CA ILE A 112 4.30 -0.98 6.37
C ILE A 112 4.66 0.49 6.62
N ALA A 113 5.76 0.78 7.31
CA ALA A 113 6.21 2.15 7.52
C ALA A 113 6.52 2.88 6.21
N GLY A 114 7.05 2.16 5.21
CA GLY A 114 7.21 2.66 3.84
C GLY A 114 5.90 3.18 3.26
N GLN A 115 4.85 2.36 3.33
CA GLN A 115 3.53 2.70 2.80
C GLN A 115 2.85 3.85 3.55
N ILE A 116 3.05 3.95 4.86
CA ILE A 116 2.58 5.12 5.63
C ILE A 116 3.33 6.38 5.17
N ALA A 117 4.64 6.27 4.96
CA ALA A 117 5.49 7.41 4.61
C ALA A 117 5.24 7.97 3.21
N ASP A 118 4.91 7.10 2.24
CA ASP A 118 4.56 7.46 0.86
C ASP A 118 3.06 7.76 0.67
N GLY A 119 2.22 7.43 1.65
CA GLY A 119 0.79 7.71 1.66
C GLY A 119 -0.07 6.65 0.96
N SER A 120 0.51 5.51 0.56
CA SER A 120 -0.23 4.38 -0.02
C SER A 120 -1.03 3.59 1.02
N LEU A 121 -0.72 3.73 2.31
CA LEU A 121 -1.47 3.15 3.42
C LEU A 121 -1.93 4.23 4.40
N ASP A 122 -3.20 4.15 4.81
CA ASP A 122 -3.76 5.01 5.84
C ASP A 122 -2.93 4.90 7.15
N PRO A 123 -2.50 6.03 7.76
CA PRO A 123 -1.61 5.98 8.91
C PRO A 123 -2.23 5.30 10.14
N ALA A 124 -3.55 5.43 10.37
CA ALA A 124 -4.22 4.74 11.47
C ALA A 124 -4.20 3.22 11.26
N VAL A 125 -4.55 2.77 10.05
CA VAL A 125 -4.46 1.34 9.69
C VAL A 125 -3.02 0.83 9.81
N GLY A 126 -2.06 1.55 9.24
CA GLY A 126 -0.66 1.13 9.21
C GLY A 126 -0.02 1.07 10.59
N THR A 127 -0.23 2.09 11.44
CA THR A 127 0.29 2.09 12.81
C THR A 127 -0.38 1.02 13.67
N HIS A 128 -1.68 0.77 13.49
CA HIS A 128 -2.37 -0.33 14.14
C HIS A 128 -1.77 -1.69 13.79
N LEU A 129 -1.51 -1.97 12.50
CA LEU A 129 -0.86 -3.22 12.08
C LEU A 129 0.55 -3.38 12.68
N ILE A 130 1.33 -2.30 12.73
CA ILE A 130 2.65 -2.32 13.37
C ILE A 130 2.51 -2.63 14.86
N TRP A 131 1.49 -2.11 15.52
CA TRP A 131 1.25 -2.38 16.93
C TRP A 131 0.79 -3.83 17.20
N THR A 132 -0.26 -4.30 16.54
CA THR A 132 -0.90 -5.59 16.83
C THR A 132 -0.11 -6.78 16.31
N ASP A 133 0.46 -6.67 15.11
CA ASP A 133 1.00 -7.83 14.40
C ASP A 133 2.52 -7.92 14.49
N ILE A 134 3.19 -6.83 14.91
CA ILE A 134 4.65 -6.73 14.88
C ILE A 134 5.19 -6.41 16.27
N ALA A 135 4.81 -5.28 16.87
CA ALA A 135 5.34 -4.87 18.16
C ALA A 135 4.98 -5.88 19.27
N TYR A 136 3.76 -6.41 19.26
CA TYR A 136 3.35 -7.48 20.18
C TYR A 136 4.27 -8.71 20.08
N ASP A 137 4.49 -9.22 18.87
CA ASP A 137 5.31 -10.42 18.62
C ASP A 137 6.80 -10.21 18.91
N LEU A 138 7.30 -8.98 18.73
CA LEU A 138 8.67 -8.61 19.02
C LEU A 138 8.91 -8.21 20.48
N GLY A 139 7.87 -8.14 21.31
CA GLY A 139 7.96 -7.77 22.72
C GLY A 139 8.16 -6.26 22.96
N TYR A 140 7.56 -5.42 22.13
CA TYR A 140 7.57 -3.94 22.21
C TYR A 140 8.99 -3.34 22.20
N PRO A 141 9.75 -3.50 21.11
CA PRO A 141 11.06 -2.88 20.98
C PRO A 141 10.96 -1.34 20.96
N GLU A 142 11.93 -0.66 21.56
CA GLU A 142 11.99 0.81 21.69
C GLU A 142 11.95 1.50 20.32
N GLU A 143 12.48 0.88 19.27
CA GLU A 143 12.49 1.45 17.92
C GLU A 143 11.10 1.58 17.31
N LEU A 144 10.13 0.77 17.75
CA LEU A 144 8.74 0.83 17.31
C LEU A 144 7.87 1.71 18.22
N GLU A 145 8.38 2.14 19.38
CA GLU A 145 7.63 2.93 20.37
C GLU A 145 6.92 4.15 19.74
N PRO A 146 7.55 4.98 18.88
CA PRO A 146 6.86 6.13 18.29
C PRO A 146 5.65 5.75 17.44
N LEU A 147 5.74 4.63 16.70
CA LEU A 147 4.64 4.14 15.85
C LEU A 147 3.52 3.50 16.67
N VAL A 148 3.88 2.79 17.74
CA VAL A 148 2.92 2.22 18.70
C VAL A 148 2.16 3.33 19.43
N HIS A 149 2.85 4.40 19.83
CA HIS A 149 2.21 5.57 20.43
C HIS A 149 1.22 6.24 19.47
N CYS A 150 1.58 6.41 18.20
CA CYS A 150 0.65 6.90 17.18
C CYS A 150 -0.57 5.99 17.02
N ALA A 151 -0.40 4.66 17.04
CA ALA A 151 -1.50 3.71 16.96
C ALA A 151 -2.51 3.91 18.10
N HIS A 152 -2.03 4.04 19.34
CA HIS A 152 -2.88 4.29 20.51
C HIS A 152 -3.61 5.63 20.42
N ASN A 153 -2.94 6.70 19.98
CA ASN A 153 -3.56 8.01 19.86
C ASN A 153 -4.63 8.04 18.78
N LEU A 154 -4.41 7.34 17.65
CA LEU A 154 -5.38 7.27 16.55
C LEU A 154 -6.58 6.37 16.88
N ASP A 155 -6.35 5.24 17.57
CA ASP A 155 -7.42 4.33 18.02
C ASP A 155 -8.31 4.95 19.10
N GLY A 156 -7.70 5.71 20.02
CA GLY A 156 -8.39 6.34 21.14
C GLY A 156 -8.88 7.77 20.90
N TRP A 157 -8.70 8.32 19.69
CA TRP A 157 -8.97 9.73 19.44
C TRP A 157 -10.44 10.11 19.68
N GLU A 158 -10.65 11.27 20.30
CA GLU A 158 -11.96 11.89 20.48
C GLU A 158 -11.92 13.37 20.10
N GLU A 159 -13.06 13.89 19.60
CA GLU A 159 -13.23 15.32 19.25
C GLU A 159 -12.92 16.26 20.43
N SER A 160 -13.08 15.77 21.66
CA SER A 160 -12.83 16.51 22.90
C SER A 160 -11.35 16.85 23.14
N TRP A 161 -10.41 16.20 22.44
CA TRP A 161 -8.97 16.33 22.69
C TRP A 161 -8.36 17.63 22.15
N GLY A 162 -9.08 18.35 21.29
CA GLY A 162 -8.62 19.62 20.73
C GLY A 162 -7.45 19.51 19.74
N VAL A 163 -7.12 18.29 19.31
CA VAL A 163 -6.20 17.97 18.21
C VAL A 163 -6.98 17.27 17.10
N SER A 164 -6.65 17.53 15.84
CA SER A 164 -7.37 16.91 14.73
C SER A 164 -6.80 15.53 14.37
N VAL A 165 -7.63 14.68 13.74
CA VAL A 165 -7.18 13.37 13.22
C VAL A 165 -6.10 13.57 12.15
N GLU A 166 -6.18 14.62 11.36
CA GLU A 166 -5.16 14.97 10.35
C GLU A 166 -3.80 15.30 10.99
N GLU A 167 -3.80 15.97 12.14
CA GLU A 167 -2.58 16.25 12.90
C GLU A 167 -1.93 14.94 13.38
N LEU A 168 -2.72 14.03 13.96
CA LEU A 168 -2.24 12.71 14.40
C LEU A 168 -1.76 11.83 13.23
N ASN A 169 -2.46 11.87 12.10
CA ASN A 169 -2.01 11.21 10.87
C ASN A 169 -0.66 11.79 10.40
N GLY A 170 -0.50 13.11 10.48
CA GLY A 170 0.77 13.79 10.19
C GLY A 170 1.91 13.36 11.12
N GLU A 171 1.62 13.10 12.40
CA GLU A 171 2.59 12.54 13.35
C GLU A 171 2.99 11.11 13.00
N ALA A 172 2.02 10.25 12.66
CA ALA A 172 2.27 8.88 12.24
C ALA A 172 3.16 8.82 10.98
N VAL A 173 2.91 9.68 10.00
CA VAL A 173 3.76 9.81 8.79
C VAL A 173 5.19 10.25 9.16
N LYS A 174 5.35 11.20 10.08
CA LYS A 174 6.68 11.63 10.56
C LYS A 174 7.40 10.50 11.29
N ALA A 175 6.71 9.79 12.17
CA ALA A 175 7.24 8.65 12.91
C ALA A 175 7.71 7.54 11.96
N ALA A 176 6.92 7.22 10.94
CA ALA A 176 7.28 6.25 9.90
C ALA A 176 8.55 6.66 9.15
N LYS A 177 8.64 7.92 8.71
CA LYS A 177 9.84 8.45 8.02
C LYS A 177 11.08 8.39 8.91
N GLN A 178 10.95 8.73 10.19
CA GLN A 178 12.05 8.64 11.16
C GLN A 178 12.49 7.20 11.39
N PHE A 179 11.54 6.28 11.51
CA PHE A 179 11.80 4.85 11.66
C PHE A 179 12.56 4.29 10.47
N LEU A 180 12.13 4.61 9.24
CA LEU A 180 12.83 4.21 8.00
C LEU A 180 14.25 4.79 7.91
N SER A 181 14.46 6.01 8.39
CA SER A 181 15.78 6.67 8.38
C SER A 181 16.79 5.99 9.31
N LYS A 182 16.32 5.23 10.30
CA LYS A 182 17.14 4.47 11.23
C LYS A 182 17.40 3.03 10.77
N ARG A 183 16.88 2.61 9.61
CA ARG A 183 17.06 1.25 9.09
C ARG A 183 18.57 0.94 9.02
N PRO A 184 19.05 -0.11 9.72
CA PRO A 184 20.44 -0.52 9.59
C PRO A 184 20.69 -0.93 8.14
N ALA A 185 21.76 -0.41 7.54
CA ALA A 185 22.11 -0.63 6.13
C ALA A 185 22.46 -2.09 5.77
N ALA A 186 22.25 -3.04 6.69
CA ALA A 186 22.68 -4.43 6.56
C ALA A 186 21.67 -5.36 5.87
N GLU A 187 20.47 -4.90 5.51
CA GLU A 187 19.45 -5.71 4.82
C GLU A 187 18.97 -5.08 3.51
N ALA A 188 19.87 -4.45 2.77
CA ALA A 188 19.65 -3.96 1.41
C ALA A 188 20.68 -4.59 0.46
N GLY A 189 20.56 -5.91 0.25
CA GLY A 189 21.35 -6.63 -0.74
C GLY A 189 21.56 -8.09 -0.39
N ASP A 190 20.72 -8.96 -0.96
CA ASP A 190 21.15 -9.87 -2.04
C ASP A 190 19.91 -10.24 -2.89
#